data_AF-A0A4Y0BR25-F1
#
_entry.id   AF-A0A4Y0BR25-F1
#
_cell.length_a   1.000
_cell.length_b   1.000
_cell.length_c   1.000
_cell.angle_alpha   90.00
_cell.angle_beta   90.00
_cell.angle_gamma   90.00
#
_symmetry.space_group_name_H-M   'P 1'
#
loop_
_entity.id
_entity.type
_entity.pdbx_description
1 polymer ?
#
loop_
_entity_poly.entity_id
_entity_poly.type
_entity_poly.pdbx_seq_one_letter_code
_entity_poly.pdbx_strand_id
1 'polypeptide(L)'
;MPKAMEGKMNLQYTMSKRRKLGYGWFSSLLLCFIALTEMISNVCSLKDLKIFVPEAVIMGNAATLSCQFELEKATLYSVRWYFEGEEFYRFVPKESPPARTFPVSGITVDGTQSDATSVTLRGVTRDLTGQFQCEVSEDAPLFHTDIRQARMQVVELPKEDPLMQVDKTHITTLDNFRAVCTVGTSFPAANITWYINTKRIHRSPYQRITYRSYEGTPTFSSLEMFPHSQVLQDIYQSMPPFHTSLTVMCEISILHIYTKSAQQRILVSDLVTTISPNLLGLDGSNNRRKNNGDPDNSPLTGGAVGLVGPSTVLLALLVGLRAVSTMLHWNGQLTDRSSGL
;
A
#
# COMPACT_ATOMS: atom_id res chain seq x y z
N MET A 1 8.13 44.43 -100.23
CA MET A 1 8.47 44.09 -98.83
C MET A 1 7.37 44.68 -97.96
N PRO A 2 6.59 43.89 -97.20
CA PRO A 2 7.06 43.45 -95.87
C PRO A 2 6.58 42.03 -95.43
N LYS A 3 7.38 41.31 -94.64
CA LYS A 3 6.99 40.08 -93.91
C LYS A 3 7.82 39.95 -92.61
N ALA A 4 7.58 40.82 -91.62
CA ALA A 4 8.40 40.82 -90.39
C ALA A 4 7.75 41.42 -89.12
N MET A 5 6.42 41.58 -89.01
CA MET A 5 5.84 42.25 -87.81
C MET A 5 4.53 41.71 -87.23
N GLU A 6 4.04 40.55 -87.67
CA GLU A 6 2.73 40.01 -87.21
C GLU A 6 2.84 38.71 -86.39
N GLY A 7 4.06 38.19 -86.20
CA GLY A 7 4.30 36.89 -85.54
C GLY A 7 4.48 36.93 -84.01
N LYS A 8 4.67 38.09 -83.38
CA LYS A 8 5.02 38.17 -81.94
C LYS A 8 3.85 38.36 -80.98
N MET A 9 2.72 38.94 -81.41
CA MET A 9 1.63 39.30 -80.49
C MET A 9 0.71 38.12 -80.13
N ASN A 10 0.51 37.17 -81.04
CA ASN A 10 -0.40 36.03 -80.82
C ASN A 10 0.20 34.87 -79.97
N LEU A 11 1.54 34.80 -79.83
CA LEU A 11 2.19 33.71 -79.10
C LEU A 11 2.20 33.94 -77.57
N GLN A 12 2.30 35.19 -77.11
CA GLN A 12 2.21 35.49 -75.67
C GLN A 12 0.80 35.31 -75.12
N TYR A 13 -0.24 35.66 -75.90
CA TYR A 13 -1.63 35.58 -75.45
C TYR A 13 -2.10 34.12 -75.24
N THR A 14 -1.69 33.21 -76.13
CA THR A 14 -2.00 31.78 -76.04
C THR A 14 -1.21 31.04 -74.95
N MET A 15 0.06 31.41 -74.74
CA MET A 15 0.90 30.88 -73.64
C MET A 15 0.41 31.30 -72.25
N SER A 16 -0.09 32.53 -72.09
CA SER A 16 -0.67 33.01 -70.83
C SER A 16 -1.98 32.29 -70.48
N LYS A 17 -2.88 32.12 -71.47
CA LYS A 17 -4.20 31.51 -71.27
C LYS A 17 -4.14 30.01 -70.97
N ARG A 18 -3.21 29.26 -71.59
CA ARG A 18 -2.97 27.83 -71.26
C ARG A 18 -2.34 27.63 -69.89
N ARG A 19 -1.42 28.50 -69.44
CA ARG A 19 -0.83 28.41 -68.09
C ARG A 19 -1.87 28.67 -66.99
N LYS A 20 -2.72 29.70 -67.13
CA LYS A 20 -3.77 29.99 -66.13
C LYS A 20 -4.83 28.89 -66.02
N LEU A 21 -5.20 28.23 -67.12
CA LEU A 21 -6.23 27.18 -67.10
C LEU A 21 -5.75 25.91 -66.36
N GLY A 22 -4.49 25.51 -66.53
CA GLY A 22 -3.90 24.40 -65.79
C GLY A 22 -3.80 24.68 -64.29
N TYR A 23 -3.26 25.85 -63.90
CA TYR A 23 -3.12 26.23 -62.49
C TYR A 23 -4.48 26.28 -61.76
N GLY A 24 -5.55 26.73 -62.42
CA GLY A 24 -6.90 26.73 -61.83
C GLY A 24 -7.43 25.32 -61.53
N TRP A 25 -7.24 24.37 -62.44
CA TRP A 25 -7.69 22.98 -62.23
C TRP A 25 -6.86 22.24 -61.19
N PHE A 26 -5.53 22.39 -61.19
CA PHE A 26 -4.68 21.83 -60.14
C PHE A 26 -4.97 22.46 -58.76
N SER A 27 -5.21 23.77 -58.69
CA SER A 27 -5.61 24.44 -57.44
C SER A 27 -6.99 23.99 -56.93
N SER A 28 -7.94 23.74 -57.83
CA SER A 28 -9.27 23.24 -57.47
C SER A 28 -9.22 21.79 -56.99
N LEU A 29 -8.45 20.94 -57.67
CA LEU A 29 -8.20 19.55 -57.23
C LEU A 29 -7.47 19.50 -55.89
N LEU A 30 -6.49 20.38 -55.66
CA LEU A 30 -5.77 20.47 -54.39
C LEU A 30 -6.70 20.95 -53.25
N LEU A 31 -7.55 21.95 -53.50
CA LEU A 31 -8.57 22.40 -52.53
C LEU A 31 -9.61 21.31 -52.22
N CYS A 32 -10.11 20.59 -53.22
CA CYS A 32 -10.97 19.44 -53.02
C CYS A 32 -10.25 18.31 -52.24
N PHE A 33 -8.97 18.06 -52.53
CA PHE A 33 -8.19 17.05 -51.81
C PHE A 33 -7.98 17.44 -50.35
N ILE A 34 -7.66 18.71 -50.06
CA ILE A 34 -7.52 19.24 -48.69
C ILE A 34 -8.87 19.13 -47.95
N ALA A 35 -9.97 19.57 -48.56
CA ALA A 35 -11.31 19.45 -47.97
C ALA A 35 -11.72 17.97 -47.74
N LEU A 36 -11.39 17.07 -48.66
CA LEU A 36 -11.59 15.63 -48.47
C LEU A 36 -10.73 15.08 -47.32
N THR A 37 -9.48 15.53 -47.16
CA THR A 37 -8.65 15.13 -46.01
C THR A 37 -9.18 15.66 -44.68
N GLU A 38 -9.74 16.87 -44.63
CA GLU A 38 -10.38 17.43 -43.42
C GLU A 38 -11.71 16.72 -43.06
N MET A 39 -12.43 16.22 -44.06
CA MET A 39 -13.61 15.37 -43.85
C MET A 39 -13.23 13.96 -43.35
N ILE A 40 -12.07 13.42 -43.77
CA ILE A 40 -11.55 12.12 -43.32
C ILE A 40 -10.88 12.23 -41.94
N SER A 41 -10.29 13.36 -41.57
CA SER A 41 -9.61 13.56 -40.27
C SER A 41 -10.57 13.75 -39.08
N ASN A 42 -11.88 13.65 -39.28
CA ASN A 42 -12.92 13.85 -38.27
C ASN A 42 -13.65 12.56 -37.85
N VAL A 43 -13.00 11.39 -38.01
CA VAL A 43 -13.49 10.11 -37.45
C VAL A 43 -13.28 10.10 -35.93
N CYS A 44 -14.28 10.64 -35.23
CA CYS A 44 -14.42 10.54 -33.78
C CYS A 44 -14.94 9.15 -33.42
N SER A 45 -14.29 8.47 -32.49
CA SER A 45 -14.52 7.06 -32.11
C SER A 45 -14.32 6.91 -30.60
N LEU A 46 -14.92 5.88 -30.00
CA LEU A 46 -14.74 5.50 -28.60
C LEU A 46 -13.28 5.59 -28.18
N LYS A 47 -13.02 6.34 -27.10
CA LYS A 47 -11.68 6.46 -26.50
C LYS A 47 -11.73 6.22 -25.01
N ASP A 48 -10.54 5.88 -24.50
CA ASP A 48 -10.23 5.91 -23.08
C ASP A 48 -11.18 5.09 -22.18
N LEU A 49 -11.58 3.90 -22.65
CA LEU A 49 -12.27 2.92 -21.83
C LEU A 49 -11.40 2.56 -20.62
N LYS A 50 -11.87 2.95 -19.43
CA LYS A 50 -11.22 2.76 -18.13
C LYS A 50 -12.16 1.95 -17.24
N ILE A 51 -11.69 0.79 -16.80
CA ILE A 51 -12.40 -0.07 -15.85
C ILE A 51 -11.82 0.12 -14.45
N PHE A 52 -12.68 0.20 -13.45
CA PHE A 52 -12.34 0.14 -12.04
C PHE A 52 -13.11 -1.01 -11.39
N VAL A 53 -12.36 -2.02 -10.96
CA VAL A 53 -12.84 -3.15 -10.16
C VAL A 53 -12.01 -3.12 -8.88
N PRO A 54 -12.62 -3.15 -7.68
CA PRO A 54 -11.86 -3.18 -6.44
C PRO A 54 -10.94 -4.42 -6.40
N GLU A 55 -9.64 -4.21 -6.17
CA GLU A 55 -8.66 -5.31 -6.09
C GLU A 55 -9.04 -6.30 -4.98
N ALA A 56 -9.54 -5.80 -3.85
CA ALA A 56 -9.96 -6.60 -2.70
C ALA A 56 -11.31 -6.12 -2.14
N VAL A 57 -12.23 -7.04 -1.83
CA VAL A 57 -13.51 -6.74 -1.16
C VAL A 57 -13.76 -7.74 -0.04
N ILE A 58 -14.18 -7.27 1.13
CA ILE A 58 -14.54 -8.14 2.26
C ILE A 58 -15.83 -8.90 1.94
N MET A 59 -15.84 -10.21 2.18
CA MET A 59 -16.99 -11.08 1.96
C MET A 59 -18.24 -10.56 2.69
N GLY A 60 -19.38 -10.53 2.00
CA GLY A 60 -20.65 -10.01 2.49
C GLY A 60 -20.85 -8.51 2.28
N ASN A 61 -19.82 -7.74 1.95
CA ASN A 61 -19.97 -6.33 1.60
C ASN A 61 -20.55 -6.14 0.20
N ALA A 62 -20.90 -4.90 -0.14
CA ALA A 62 -21.17 -4.49 -1.51
C ALA A 62 -19.86 -4.20 -2.26
N ALA A 63 -19.86 -4.41 -3.58
CA ALA A 63 -18.75 -4.05 -4.47
C ALA A 63 -19.29 -3.22 -5.65
N THR A 64 -18.79 -2.00 -5.82
CA THR A 64 -19.16 -1.15 -6.96
C THR A 64 -18.06 -1.22 -8.02
N LEU A 65 -18.46 -1.68 -9.20
CA LEU A 65 -17.64 -1.77 -10.40
C LEU A 65 -17.93 -0.53 -11.26
N SER A 66 -16.91 0.12 -11.81
CA SER A 66 -17.11 1.28 -12.69
C SER A 66 -16.45 1.06 -14.05
N CYS A 67 -17.09 1.56 -15.09
CA CYS A 67 -16.64 1.52 -16.46
C CYS A 67 -16.88 2.91 -17.07
N GLN A 68 -15.80 3.67 -17.20
CA GLN A 68 -15.79 5.03 -17.73
C GLN A 68 -15.34 5.00 -19.18
N PHE A 69 -16.03 5.75 -20.04
CA PHE A 69 -15.81 5.78 -21.48
C PHE A 69 -16.15 7.15 -22.04
N GLU A 70 -15.46 7.57 -23.10
CA GLU A 70 -15.74 8.82 -23.81
C GLU A 70 -16.16 8.52 -25.26
N LEU A 71 -17.34 9.02 -25.63
CA LEU A 71 -18.01 8.72 -26.90
C LEU A 71 -17.80 9.79 -27.99
N GLU A 72 -17.08 10.88 -27.70
CA GLU A 72 -16.85 12.04 -28.59
C GLU A 72 -18.11 12.55 -29.34
N LYS A 73 -18.41 11.99 -30.53
CA LYS A 73 -19.58 12.32 -31.38
C LYS A 73 -20.49 11.11 -31.67
N ALA A 74 -20.15 9.94 -31.18
CA ALA A 74 -20.93 8.71 -31.32
C ALA A 74 -22.03 8.62 -30.25
N THR A 75 -22.96 7.70 -30.45
CA THR A 75 -24.00 7.38 -29.46
C THR A 75 -23.76 5.99 -28.88
N LEU A 76 -23.98 5.83 -27.57
CA LEU A 76 -23.89 4.54 -26.90
C LEU A 76 -24.94 3.56 -27.45
N TYR A 77 -24.49 2.39 -27.91
CA TYR A 77 -25.38 1.26 -28.21
C TYR A 77 -25.62 0.42 -26.96
N SER A 78 -24.56 -0.07 -26.31
CA SER A 78 -24.69 -0.84 -25.08
C SER A 78 -23.43 -0.83 -24.21
N VAL A 79 -23.63 -0.97 -22.90
CA VAL A 79 -22.60 -1.40 -21.94
C VAL A 79 -22.98 -2.77 -21.41
N ARG A 80 -22.02 -3.70 -21.37
CA ARG A 80 -22.21 -5.06 -20.83
C ARG A 80 -21.13 -5.38 -19.82
N TRP A 81 -21.53 -6.09 -18.77
CA TRP A 81 -20.63 -6.60 -17.75
C TRP A 81 -20.68 -8.12 -17.68
N TYR A 82 -19.49 -8.71 -17.62
CA TYR A 82 -19.30 -10.16 -17.53
C TYR A 82 -18.44 -10.52 -16.32
N PHE A 83 -18.68 -11.71 -15.76
CA PHE A 83 -17.87 -12.33 -14.73
C PHE A 83 -17.43 -13.72 -15.23
N GLU A 84 -16.13 -13.96 -15.30
CA GLU A 84 -15.54 -15.20 -15.86
C GLU A 84 -16.13 -15.61 -17.24
N GLY A 85 -16.55 -14.61 -18.03
CA GLY A 85 -17.14 -14.78 -19.37
C GLY A 85 -18.67 -14.85 -19.41
N GLU A 86 -19.36 -14.98 -18.27
CA GLU A 86 -20.83 -14.97 -18.21
C GLU A 86 -21.37 -13.55 -18.05
N GLU A 87 -22.29 -13.12 -18.92
CA GLU A 87 -22.92 -11.80 -18.85
C GLU A 87 -23.88 -11.74 -17.66
N PHE A 88 -23.75 -10.75 -16.78
CA PHE A 88 -24.62 -10.57 -15.61
C PHE A 88 -25.38 -9.24 -15.60
N TYR A 89 -24.93 -8.24 -16.36
CA TYR A 89 -25.60 -6.94 -16.46
C TYR A 89 -25.42 -6.31 -17.84
N ARG A 90 -26.47 -5.64 -18.33
CA ARG A 90 -26.49 -4.90 -19.59
C ARG A 90 -27.25 -3.59 -19.43
N PHE A 91 -26.71 -2.52 -20.03
CA PHE A 91 -27.38 -1.25 -20.23
C PHE A 91 -27.50 -0.95 -21.72
N VAL A 92 -28.72 -0.68 -22.21
CA VAL A 92 -29.04 -0.27 -23.58
C VAL A 92 -29.93 0.98 -23.50
N PRO A 93 -29.43 2.19 -23.83
CA PRO A 93 -30.19 3.44 -23.66
C PRO A 93 -31.53 3.49 -24.42
N LYS A 94 -31.64 2.71 -25.51
CA LYS A 94 -32.81 2.66 -26.40
C LYS A 94 -33.89 1.64 -25.96
N GLU A 95 -33.63 0.85 -24.93
CA GLU A 95 -34.60 -0.13 -24.40
C GLU A 95 -35.38 0.42 -23.20
N SER A 96 -36.53 -0.21 -22.91
CA SER A 96 -37.37 0.08 -21.77
C SER A 96 -37.74 -1.21 -21.03
N PRO A 97 -37.20 -1.49 -19.82
CA PRO A 97 -36.20 -0.69 -19.11
C PRO A 97 -34.83 -0.71 -19.82
N PRO A 98 -33.98 0.33 -19.64
CA PRO A 98 -32.66 0.38 -20.27
C PRO A 98 -31.64 -0.55 -19.61
N ALA A 99 -31.82 -0.88 -18.33
CA ALA A 99 -30.98 -1.82 -17.60
C ALA A 99 -31.62 -3.21 -17.52
N ARG A 100 -30.82 -4.26 -17.73
CA ARG A 100 -31.21 -5.67 -17.55
C ARG A 100 -30.13 -6.43 -16.79
N THR A 101 -30.57 -7.34 -15.92
CA THR A 101 -29.72 -8.26 -15.15
C THR A 101 -29.93 -9.69 -15.63
N PHE A 102 -28.86 -10.49 -15.65
CA PHE A 102 -28.88 -11.90 -16.00
C PHE A 102 -28.41 -12.75 -14.82
N PRO A 103 -28.97 -13.96 -14.62
CA PRO A 103 -28.60 -14.81 -13.49
C PRO A 103 -27.23 -15.46 -13.72
N VAL A 104 -26.25 -15.07 -12.90
CA VAL A 104 -24.92 -15.70 -12.80
C VAL A 104 -24.71 -16.13 -11.35
N SER A 105 -24.05 -17.27 -11.12
CA SER A 105 -23.90 -17.85 -9.78
C SER A 105 -23.23 -16.87 -8.80
N GLY A 106 -23.82 -16.69 -7.62
CA GLY A 106 -23.33 -15.76 -6.59
C GLY A 106 -23.55 -14.26 -6.86
N ILE A 107 -23.87 -13.85 -8.10
CA ILE A 107 -24.04 -12.44 -8.45
C ILE A 107 -25.44 -11.94 -8.07
N THR A 108 -25.49 -10.91 -7.24
CA THR A 108 -26.71 -10.14 -6.94
C THR A 108 -26.49 -8.66 -7.25
N VAL A 109 -27.06 -8.17 -8.35
CA VAL A 109 -26.93 -6.77 -8.79
C VAL A 109 -27.94 -5.88 -8.06
N ASP A 110 -27.48 -4.73 -7.57
CA ASP A 110 -28.31 -3.64 -7.09
C ASP A 110 -28.77 -2.74 -8.23
N GLY A 111 -29.94 -3.05 -8.82
CA GLY A 111 -30.53 -2.22 -9.87
C GLY A 111 -30.88 -0.78 -9.45
N THR A 112 -30.87 -0.44 -8.16
CA THR A 112 -31.08 0.93 -7.67
C THR A 112 -29.77 1.73 -7.55
N GLN A 113 -28.63 1.05 -7.60
CA GLN A 113 -27.28 1.63 -7.55
C GLN A 113 -26.43 1.15 -8.75
N SER A 114 -27.07 0.92 -9.90
CA SER A 114 -26.43 0.51 -11.15
C SER A 114 -27.03 1.28 -12.34
N ASP A 115 -26.15 1.76 -13.23
CA ASP A 115 -26.48 2.56 -14.42
C ASP A 115 -25.56 2.18 -15.61
N ALA A 116 -25.40 3.07 -16.58
CA ALA A 116 -24.55 2.84 -17.76
C ALA A 116 -23.04 2.72 -17.42
N THR A 117 -22.58 3.32 -16.32
CA THR A 117 -21.16 3.52 -15.97
C THR A 117 -20.75 2.88 -14.66
N SER A 118 -21.71 2.48 -13.83
CA SER A 118 -21.48 1.89 -12.51
C SER A 118 -22.42 0.71 -12.30
N VAL A 119 -21.91 -0.40 -11.74
CA VAL A 119 -22.71 -1.57 -11.37
C VAL A 119 -22.34 -2.01 -9.97
N THR A 120 -23.32 -2.02 -9.07
CA THR A 120 -23.11 -2.38 -7.66
C THR A 120 -23.60 -3.80 -7.39
N LEU A 121 -22.71 -4.65 -6.90
CA LEU A 121 -23.02 -6.00 -6.42
C LEU A 121 -23.31 -5.97 -4.91
N ARG A 122 -24.26 -6.78 -4.45
CA ARG A 122 -24.60 -6.95 -3.03
C ARG A 122 -24.11 -8.30 -2.50
N GLY A 123 -23.57 -8.30 -1.28
CA GLY A 123 -23.32 -9.53 -0.53
C GLY A 123 -22.26 -10.45 -1.15
N VAL A 124 -21.13 -9.90 -1.60
CA VAL A 124 -20.16 -10.67 -2.40
C VAL A 124 -19.64 -11.91 -1.68
N THR A 125 -19.66 -13.06 -2.34
CA THR A 125 -19.17 -14.34 -1.79
C THR A 125 -17.76 -14.65 -2.29
N ARG A 126 -17.07 -15.61 -1.66
CA ARG A 126 -15.72 -16.05 -2.09
C ARG A 126 -15.68 -16.40 -3.58
N ASP A 127 -16.76 -16.97 -4.11
CA ASP A 127 -16.90 -17.43 -5.51
C ASP A 127 -16.86 -16.29 -6.53
N LEU A 128 -17.09 -15.05 -6.12
CA LEU A 128 -16.94 -13.86 -6.98
C LEU A 128 -15.48 -13.37 -7.09
N THR A 129 -14.52 -14.20 -6.66
CA THR A 129 -13.08 -13.99 -6.87
C THR A 129 -12.71 -14.37 -8.31
N GLY A 130 -12.67 -13.39 -9.21
CA GLY A 130 -12.52 -13.64 -10.63
C GLY A 130 -12.27 -12.41 -11.48
N GLN A 131 -12.21 -12.61 -12.79
CA GLN A 131 -12.12 -11.56 -13.80
C GLN A 131 -13.49 -10.96 -14.08
N PHE A 132 -13.58 -9.64 -13.93
CA PHE A 132 -14.71 -8.84 -14.37
C PHE A 132 -14.33 -8.13 -15.67
N GLN A 133 -15.24 -8.14 -16.63
CA GLN A 133 -15.09 -7.49 -17.93
C GLN A 133 -16.17 -6.44 -18.12
N CYS A 134 -15.78 -5.27 -18.62
CA CYS A 134 -16.70 -4.31 -19.22
C CYS A 134 -16.49 -4.27 -20.74
N GLU A 135 -17.58 -4.35 -21.49
CA GLU A 135 -17.66 -4.17 -22.95
C GLU A 135 -18.54 -2.94 -23.23
N VAL A 136 -18.02 -1.99 -24.00
CA VAL A 136 -18.76 -0.78 -24.40
C VAL A 136 -18.81 -0.73 -25.93
N SER A 137 -20.02 -0.71 -26.47
CA SER A 137 -20.29 -0.64 -27.91
C SER A 137 -20.95 0.67 -28.28
N GLU A 138 -20.45 1.31 -29.34
CA GLU A 138 -21.07 2.42 -30.03
C GLU A 138 -22.14 1.93 -31.01
N ASP A 139 -23.05 2.84 -31.37
CA ASP A 139 -24.09 2.61 -32.37
C ASP A 139 -23.57 2.88 -33.81
N ALA A 140 -24.48 2.79 -34.77
CA ALA A 140 -24.26 3.23 -36.14
C ALA A 140 -23.77 4.69 -36.18
N PRO A 141 -22.80 5.03 -37.06
CA PRO A 141 -22.32 4.21 -38.18
C PRO A 141 -21.05 3.39 -37.89
N LEU A 142 -20.34 3.66 -36.78
CA LEU A 142 -19.00 3.10 -36.55
C LEU A 142 -19.04 1.71 -35.89
N PHE A 143 -20.04 1.44 -35.04
CA PHE A 143 -20.16 0.18 -34.29
C PHE A 143 -18.90 -0.22 -33.52
N HIS A 144 -18.08 0.76 -33.13
CA HIS A 144 -16.84 0.50 -32.40
C HIS A 144 -17.16 -0.20 -31.08
N THR A 145 -16.37 -1.18 -30.69
CA THR A 145 -16.49 -1.84 -29.38
C THR A 145 -15.13 -1.95 -28.74
N ASP A 146 -15.01 -1.46 -27.51
CA ASP A 146 -13.80 -1.63 -26.70
C ASP A 146 -14.12 -2.45 -25.44
N ILE A 147 -13.12 -3.18 -24.95
CA ILE A 147 -13.25 -4.15 -23.86
C ILE A 147 -12.10 -3.98 -22.88
N ARG A 148 -12.40 -3.94 -21.58
CA ARG A 148 -11.41 -3.97 -20.50
C ARG A 148 -11.77 -5.01 -19.46
N GLN A 149 -10.76 -5.57 -18.81
CA GLN A 149 -10.88 -6.55 -17.75
C GLN A 149 -10.10 -6.11 -16.52
N ALA A 150 -10.58 -6.46 -15.34
CA ALA A 150 -9.86 -6.33 -14.07
C ALA A 150 -10.33 -7.41 -13.08
N ARG A 151 -9.41 -7.86 -12.22
CA ARG A 151 -9.65 -8.96 -11.27
C ARG A 151 -10.09 -8.43 -9.91
N MET A 152 -11.12 -9.04 -9.33
CA MET A 152 -11.51 -8.85 -7.93
C MET A 152 -11.06 -10.05 -7.09
N GLN A 153 -10.52 -9.81 -5.90
CA GLN A 153 -10.31 -10.83 -4.87
C GLN A 153 -11.31 -10.61 -3.73
N VAL A 154 -12.20 -11.58 -3.49
CA VAL A 154 -13.05 -11.54 -2.29
C VAL A 154 -12.25 -12.09 -1.11
N VAL A 155 -12.33 -11.40 0.03
CA VAL A 155 -11.54 -11.69 1.22
C VAL A 155 -12.42 -12.00 2.42
N GLU A 156 -12.17 -13.15 3.05
CA GLU A 156 -12.69 -13.47 4.38
C GLU A 156 -11.61 -13.21 5.43
N LEU A 157 -11.91 -12.30 6.36
CA LEU A 157 -11.02 -11.93 7.45
C LEU A 157 -11.18 -12.86 8.66
N PRO A 158 -10.10 -13.12 9.43
CA PRO A 158 -10.19 -13.82 10.70
C PRO A 158 -11.15 -13.11 11.66
N LYS A 159 -12.01 -13.88 12.32
CA LYS A 159 -12.97 -13.37 13.32
C LYS A 159 -12.31 -13.03 14.68
N GLU A 160 -11.17 -13.67 14.95
CA GLU A 160 -10.43 -13.56 16.20
C GLU A 160 -9.06 -12.91 15.94
N ASP A 161 -8.55 -12.20 16.94
CA ASP A 161 -7.20 -11.65 16.89
C ASP A 161 -6.12 -12.76 16.93
N PRO A 162 -4.95 -12.53 16.32
CA PRO A 162 -3.90 -13.52 16.25
C PRO A 162 -3.36 -13.90 17.64
N LEU A 163 -3.18 -15.21 17.86
CA LEU A 163 -2.69 -15.75 19.12
C LEU A 163 -1.19 -16.04 19.03
N MET A 164 -0.40 -15.36 19.88
CA MET A 164 1.01 -15.65 20.09
C MET A 164 1.20 -16.60 21.28
N GLN A 165 2.01 -17.64 21.11
CA GLN A 165 2.46 -18.55 22.16
C GLN A 165 3.99 -18.68 22.10
N VAL A 166 4.64 -18.82 23.25
CA VAL A 166 6.10 -19.01 23.34
C VAL A 166 6.40 -20.10 24.35
N ASP A 167 7.26 -21.04 23.97
CA ASP A 167 7.56 -22.24 24.76
C ASP A 167 8.32 -21.92 26.08
N LYS A 168 9.02 -20.78 26.14
CA LYS A 168 9.72 -20.25 27.33
C LYS A 168 9.53 -18.73 27.45
N THR A 169 9.13 -18.24 28.62
CA THR A 169 9.06 -16.79 28.93
C THR A 169 10.34 -16.23 29.57
N HIS A 170 11.22 -17.10 30.06
CA HIS A 170 12.56 -16.78 30.56
C HIS A 170 13.59 -17.67 29.86
N ILE A 171 14.69 -17.07 29.39
CA ILE A 171 15.78 -17.75 28.68
C ILE A 171 17.15 -17.20 29.12
N THR A 172 18.22 -17.87 28.69
CA THR A 172 19.60 -17.35 28.65
C THR A 172 20.03 -17.08 27.21
N THR A 173 21.17 -16.43 26.98
CA THR A 173 21.73 -16.23 25.63
C THR A 173 22.12 -17.54 24.92
N LEU A 174 22.30 -18.63 25.68
CA LEU A 174 22.62 -19.97 25.18
C LEU A 174 21.39 -20.86 24.93
N ASP A 175 20.20 -20.43 25.35
CA ASP A 175 18.95 -21.16 25.12
C ASP A 175 18.49 -21.05 23.67
N ASN A 176 17.89 -22.13 23.18
CA ASN A 176 16.91 -22.04 22.10
C ASN A 176 15.55 -21.59 22.64
N PHE A 177 14.80 -20.88 21.81
CA PHE A 177 13.38 -20.61 22.07
C PHE A 177 12.55 -20.79 20.81
N ARG A 178 11.28 -21.07 21.04
CA ARG A 178 10.29 -21.33 20.00
C ARG A 178 9.04 -20.51 20.29
N ALA A 179 8.55 -19.84 19.25
CA ALA A 179 7.30 -19.10 19.25
C ALA A 179 6.37 -19.69 18.18
N VAL A 180 5.07 -19.59 18.43
CA VAL A 180 4.00 -20.02 17.52
C VAL A 180 3.00 -18.88 17.42
N CYS A 181 2.70 -18.48 16.20
CA CYS A 181 1.67 -17.50 15.88
C CYS A 181 0.56 -18.22 15.12
N THR A 182 -0.65 -18.16 15.66
CA THR A 182 -1.85 -18.80 15.12
C THR A 182 -2.84 -17.72 14.70
N VAL A 183 -3.33 -17.80 13.47
CA VAL A 183 -4.31 -16.88 12.89
C VAL A 183 -5.55 -17.69 12.54
N GLY A 184 -6.74 -17.14 12.82
CA GLY A 184 -8.01 -17.76 12.46
C GLY A 184 -8.17 -18.02 10.96
N THR A 185 -9.23 -18.76 10.61
CA THR A 185 -9.57 -19.06 9.21
C THR A 185 -9.69 -17.78 8.39
N SER A 186 -9.03 -17.75 7.23
CA SER A 186 -9.03 -16.63 6.30
C SER A 186 -8.99 -17.12 4.85
N PHE A 187 -9.41 -16.25 3.94
CA PHE A 187 -9.34 -16.47 2.50
C PHE A 187 -9.02 -15.12 1.81
N PRO A 188 -7.94 -14.97 1.04
CA PRO A 188 -6.81 -15.90 0.93
C PRO A 188 -6.11 -16.09 2.30
N ALA A 189 -5.24 -17.09 2.41
CA ALA A 189 -4.55 -17.36 3.66
C ALA A 189 -3.62 -16.21 4.09
N ALA A 190 -3.58 -15.92 5.40
CA ALA A 190 -2.90 -14.75 5.94
C ALA A 190 -1.38 -14.91 6.04
N ASN A 191 -0.64 -13.94 5.48
CA ASN A 191 0.82 -13.93 5.56
C ASN A 191 1.28 -13.58 6.97
N ILE A 192 2.21 -14.37 7.52
CA ILE A 192 2.79 -14.14 8.85
C ILE A 192 4.27 -13.76 8.72
N THR A 193 4.61 -12.54 9.15
CA THR A 193 5.99 -12.02 9.22
C THR A 193 6.46 -11.99 10.67
N TRP A 194 7.68 -12.46 10.92
CA TRP A 194 8.27 -12.47 12.26
C TRP A 194 9.23 -11.31 12.49
N TYR A 195 9.22 -10.77 13.70
CA TYR A 195 10.13 -9.75 14.19
C TYR A 195 10.62 -10.06 15.61
N ILE A 196 11.85 -9.67 15.92
CA ILE A 196 12.39 -9.65 17.27
C ILE A 196 13.00 -8.27 17.50
N ASN A 197 12.56 -7.54 18.55
CA ASN A 197 13.02 -6.18 18.83
C ASN A 197 13.01 -5.28 17.57
N THR A 198 11.88 -5.26 16.86
CA THR A 198 11.65 -4.58 15.56
C THR A 198 12.51 -5.04 14.35
N LYS A 199 13.54 -5.87 14.54
CA LYS A 199 14.30 -6.49 13.43
C LYS A 199 13.48 -7.62 12.79
N ARG A 200 13.17 -7.49 11.49
CA ARG A 200 12.48 -8.54 10.71
C ARG A 200 13.35 -9.79 10.62
N ILE A 201 12.74 -10.96 10.84
CA ILE A 201 13.44 -12.26 10.82
C ILE A 201 13.15 -12.99 9.51
N HIS A 202 14.21 -13.28 8.77
CA HIS A 202 14.18 -14.06 7.54
C HIS A 202 14.62 -15.51 7.81
N ARG A 203 14.30 -16.42 6.88
CA ARG A 203 14.74 -17.83 6.96
C ARG A 203 16.27 -17.91 6.82
N SER A 204 16.92 -18.73 7.65
CA SER A 204 18.36 -19.04 7.55
C SER A 204 18.63 -20.47 8.05
N PRO A 205 19.85 -21.03 7.88
CA PRO A 205 20.22 -22.30 8.50
C PRO A 205 20.17 -22.29 10.04
N TYR A 206 20.24 -21.10 10.67
CA TYR A 206 20.30 -20.92 12.12
C TYR A 206 19.01 -20.35 12.73
N GLN A 207 17.93 -20.21 11.95
CA GLN A 207 16.58 -20.04 12.49
C GLN A 207 15.53 -20.70 11.59
N ARG A 208 14.66 -21.53 12.17
CA ARG A 208 13.66 -22.31 11.43
C ARG A 208 12.30 -21.62 11.51
N ILE A 209 11.84 -21.06 10.40
CA ILE A 209 10.47 -20.57 10.24
C ILE A 209 9.67 -21.63 9.49
N THR A 210 8.78 -22.31 10.19
CA THR A 210 7.76 -23.17 9.57
C THR A 210 6.47 -22.38 9.36
N TYR A 211 5.75 -22.72 8.30
CA TYR A 211 4.52 -22.04 7.89
C TYR A 211 3.57 -23.09 7.32
N ARG A 212 2.32 -23.07 7.78
CA ARG A 212 1.24 -23.95 7.36
C ARG A 212 0.02 -23.10 7.08
N SER A 213 -0.32 -22.96 5.81
CA SER A 213 -1.47 -22.22 5.29
C SER A 213 -2.20 -23.09 4.27
N TYR A 214 -3.47 -23.37 4.53
CA TYR A 214 -4.38 -23.91 3.53
C TYR A 214 -5.62 -23.02 3.51
N GLU A 215 -6.18 -22.78 2.33
CA GLU A 215 -7.36 -21.92 2.18
C GLU A 215 -8.53 -22.43 3.03
N GLY A 216 -9.20 -21.52 3.75
CA GLY A 216 -10.28 -21.88 4.67
C GLY A 216 -9.84 -22.58 5.96
N THR A 217 -8.54 -22.78 6.21
CA THR A 217 -8.00 -23.29 7.49
C THR A 217 -7.34 -22.17 8.30
N PRO A 218 -7.18 -22.32 9.63
CA PRO A 218 -6.36 -21.41 10.42
C PRO A 218 -4.91 -21.45 9.92
N THR A 219 -4.26 -20.29 9.82
CA THR A 219 -2.87 -20.21 9.38
C THR A 219 -1.93 -20.25 10.59
N PHE A 220 -0.94 -21.13 10.54
CA PHE A 220 0.03 -21.32 11.61
C PHE A 220 1.44 -21.01 11.12
N SER A 221 2.19 -20.25 11.91
CA SER A 221 3.65 -20.17 11.75
C SER A 221 4.33 -20.47 13.08
N SER A 222 5.49 -21.10 13.02
CA SER A 222 6.37 -21.28 14.18
C SER A 222 7.78 -20.82 13.83
N LEU A 223 8.31 -19.95 14.68
CA LEU A 223 9.68 -19.45 14.65
C LEU A 223 10.47 -20.17 15.74
N GLU A 224 11.55 -20.84 15.34
CA GLU A 224 12.53 -21.44 16.25
C GLU A 224 13.87 -20.74 16.06
N MET A 225 14.39 -20.16 17.14
CA MET A 225 15.69 -19.49 17.18
C MET A 225 16.71 -20.37 17.90
N PHE A 226 17.87 -20.57 17.27
CA PHE A 226 19.00 -21.30 17.85
C PHE A 226 20.06 -20.31 18.39
N PRO A 227 20.80 -20.66 19.46
CA PRO A 227 21.76 -19.74 20.10
C PRO A 227 22.94 -19.33 19.20
N HIS A 228 23.24 -20.10 18.16
CA HIS A 228 24.26 -19.79 17.16
C HIS A 228 23.74 -18.92 16.00
N SER A 229 22.50 -18.42 16.06
CA SER A 229 21.99 -17.46 15.08
C SER A 229 22.70 -16.12 15.20
N GLN A 230 23.44 -15.73 14.16
CA GLN A 230 24.03 -14.39 14.04
C GLN A 230 22.99 -13.30 14.27
N VAL A 231 21.77 -13.45 13.73
CA VAL A 231 20.68 -12.48 13.90
C VAL A 231 20.30 -12.30 15.36
N LEU A 232 20.29 -13.37 16.16
CA LEU A 232 19.98 -13.31 17.59
C LEU A 232 21.14 -12.72 18.40
N GLN A 233 22.38 -13.08 18.05
CA GLN A 233 23.58 -12.52 18.68
C GLN A 233 23.71 -11.01 18.43
N ASP A 234 23.45 -10.54 17.21
CA ASP A 234 23.35 -9.10 16.90
C ASP A 234 22.33 -8.40 17.81
N ILE A 235 21.17 -9.03 18.05
CA ILE A 235 20.08 -8.45 18.85
C ILE A 235 20.47 -8.37 20.33
N TYR A 236 21.20 -9.35 20.86
CA TYR A 236 21.76 -9.27 22.21
C TYR A 236 22.85 -8.21 22.32
N GLN A 237 23.75 -8.11 21.34
CA GLN A 237 24.85 -7.11 21.34
C GLN A 237 24.37 -5.66 21.13
N SER A 238 23.28 -5.47 20.38
CA SER A 238 22.66 -4.16 20.17
C SER A 238 21.64 -3.76 21.25
N MET A 239 21.44 -4.61 22.27
CA MET A 239 20.51 -4.34 23.36
C MET A 239 21.06 -3.23 24.28
N PRO A 240 20.29 -2.18 24.61
CA PRO A 240 20.74 -1.13 25.53
C PRO A 240 21.08 -1.70 26.92
N PRO A 241 22.03 -1.07 27.66
CA PRO A 241 22.28 -1.45 29.05
C PRO A 241 20.99 -1.40 29.87
N PHE A 242 20.86 -2.35 30.82
CA PHE A 242 19.67 -2.60 31.65
C PHE A 242 18.42 -3.13 30.91
N HIS A 243 18.41 -3.23 29.59
CA HIS A 243 17.35 -3.93 28.89
C HIS A 243 17.66 -5.44 28.90
N THR A 244 16.75 -6.25 29.44
CA THR A 244 16.94 -7.69 29.70
C THR A 244 15.81 -8.53 29.10
N SER A 245 15.29 -8.10 27.95
CA SER A 245 14.17 -8.80 27.28
C SER A 245 14.18 -8.69 25.77
N LEU A 246 13.68 -9.74 25.13
CA LEU A 246 13.27 -9.74 23.74
C LEU A 246 11.75 -9.51 23.66
N THR A 247 11.31 -8.68 22.72
CA THR A 247 9.92 -8.63 22.26
C THR A 247 9.84 -9.38 20.94
N VAL A 248 9.21 -10.55 20.95
CA VAL A 248 8.92 -11.33 19.75
C VAL A 248 7.54 -10.94 19.26
N MET A 249 7.43 -10.58 17.97
CA MET A 249 6.18 -10.15 17.36
C MET A 249 5.94 -10.94 16.07
N CYS A 250 4.70 -11.37 15.85
CA CYS A 250 4.21 -11.72 14.53
C CYS A 250 3.31 -10.61 14.01
N GLU A 251 3.53 -10.23 12.76
CA GLU A 251 2.70 -9.32 11.97
C GLU A 251 1.95 -10.16 10.94
N ILE A 252 0.64 -9.97 10.88
CA ILE A 252 -0.30 -10.73 10.06
C ILE A 252 -0.84 -9.77 9.02
N SER A 253 -0.73 -10.12 7.75
CA SER A 253 -1.25 -9.33 6.64
C SER A 253 -2.08 -10.15 5.64
N ILE A 254 -3.22 -9.60 5.22
CA ILE A 254 -4.04 -10.13 4.12
C ILE A 254 -4.25 -8.99 3.12
N LEU A 255 -3.54 -9.07 1.98
CA LEU A 255 -3.45 -8.00 0.98
C LEU A 255 -3.13 -6.65 1.64
N HIS A 256 -3.76 -5.56 1.17
CA HIS A 256 -3.65 -4.22 1.74
C HIS A 256 -4.80 -3.88 2.73
N ILE A 257 -5.72 -4.81 2.99
CA ILE A 257 -6.98 -4.53 3.72
C ILE A 257 -6.99 -4.95 5.20
N TYR A 258 -6.07 -5.83 5.62
CA TYR A 258 -5.99 -6.31 6.99
C TYR A 258 -4.54 -6.43 7.43
N THR A 259 -4.23 -5.71 8.51
CA THR A 259 -2.95 -5.79 9.23
C THR A 259 -3.23 -5.87 10.72
N LYS A 260 -2.73 -6.92 11.38
CA LYS A 260 -2.75 -7.08 12.85
C LYS A 260 -1.39 -7.58 13.32
N SER A 261 -1.10 -7.46 14.61
CA SER A 261 0.10 -8.03 15.21
C SER A 261 -0.18 -8.60 16.60
N ALA A 262 0.53 -9.66 16.95
CA ALA A 262 0.58 -10.20 18.30
C ALA A 262 2.04 -10.25 18.76
N GLN A 263 2.28 -9.89 20.02
CA GLN A 263 3.62 -9.81 20.58
C GLN A 263 3.69 -10.43 21.97
N GLN A 264 4.83 -11.05 22.27
CA GLN A 264 5.14 -11.62 23.57
C GLN A 264 6.54 -11.19 24.01
N ARG A 265 6.67 -10.83 25.29
CA ARG A 265 7.96 -10.50 25.93
C ARG A 265 8.58 -11.77 26.51
N ILE A 266 9.87 -11.96 26.24
CA ILE A 266 10.74 -13.01 26.78
C ILE A 266 11.84 -12.32 27.60
N LEU A 267 12.08 -12.76 28.83
CA LEU A 267 13.14 -12.24 29.70
C LEU A 267 14.45 -13.02 29.49
N VAL A 268 15.58 -12.32 29.49
CA VAL A 268 16.93 -12.86 29.24
C VAL A 268 17.76 -12.66 30.50
N SER A 269 18.02 -13.75 31.22
CA SER A 269 18.47 -13.69 32.63
C SER A 269 19.95 -13.32 32.79
N ASP A 270 20.79 -13.67 31.82
CA ASP A 270 22.24 -13.51 31.82
C ASP A 270 22.71 -12.16 31.24
N LEU A 271 21.79 -11.31 30.77
CA LEU A 271 22.07 -9.90 30.42
C LEU A 271 22.02 -8.95 31.65
N VAL A 272 21.74 -9.47 32.85
CA VAL A 272 21.79 -8.69 34.09
C VAL A 272 23.25 -8.43 34.48
N THR A 273 23.73 -7.21 34.23
CA THR A 273 25.00 -6.75 34.80
C THR A 273 24.83 -6.51 36.30
N THR A 274 25.19 -7.50 37.12
CA THR A 274 25.39 -7.29 38.55
C THR A 274 26.52 -6.29 38.74
N ILE A 275 26.20 -5.06 39.17
CA ILE A 275 27.20 -4.11 39.65
C ILE A 275 27.88 -4.78 40.85
N SER A 276 29.14 -5.16 40.68
CA SER A 276 29.90 -5.80 41.76
C SER A 276 29.98 -4.82 42.95
N PRO A 277 29.67 -5.25 44.19
CA PRO A 277 29.73 -4.37 45.37
C PRO A 277 31.09 -3.67 45.54
N ASN A 278 32.15 -4.31 45.05
CA ASN A 278 33.53 -3.81 45.05
C ASN A 278 33.70 -2.49 44.26
N LEU A 279 32.77 -2.12 43.37
CA LEU A 279 32.79 -0.84 42.64
C LEU A 279 32.11 0.30 43.43
N LEU A 280 31.39 0.00 44.51
CA LEU A 280 30.72 1.00 45.36
C LEU A 280 31.59 1.48 46.54
N GLY A 281 32.82 0.97 46.68
CA GLY A 281 33.79 1.47 47.68
C GLY A 281 33.37 1.30 49.14
N LEU A 282 32.46 0.36 49.44
CA LEU A 282 31.95 0.10 50.79
C LEU A 282 32.83 -0.82 51.65
N ASP A 283 34.03 -1.20 51.18
CA ASP A 283 35.08 -1.78 52.03
C ASP A 283 35.74 -0.69 52.88
N GLY A 284 34.95 -0.18 53.83
CA GLY A 284 35.38 0.71 54.90
C GLY A 284 36.36 0.01 55.84
N SER A 285 37.64 0.10 55.50
CA SER A 285 38.80 -0.27 56.31
C SER A 285 38.57 -0.13 57.82
N ASN A 286 38.76 -1.23 58.56
CA ASN A 286 39.13 -1.15 59.99
C ASN A 286 40.03 -2.32 60.40
N ASN A 287 41.25 -2.33 59.85
CA ASN A 287 42.32 -3.18 60.36
C ASN A 287 43.01 -2.46 61.54
N ARG A 288 42.46 -2.59 62.76
CA ARG A 288 43.14 -2.19 64.02
C ARG A 288 43.28 -3.38 64.96
N ARG A 289 44.52 -3.53 65.45
CA ARG A 289 45.02 -4.64 66.25
C ARG A 289 44.54 -4.60 67.71
N LYS A 290 44.68 -5.77 68.36
CA LYS A 290 44.94 -6.07 69.79
C LYS A 290 43.76 -6.48 70.69
N ASN A 291 43.91 -7.74 71.11
CA ASN A 291 43.88 -8.26 72.49
C ASN A 291 42.54 -8.51 73.21
N ASN A 292 42.51 -9.72 73.79
CA ASN A 292 41.69 -10.24 74.88
C ASN A 292 40.98 -9.21 75.77
N GLY A 293 39.70 -9.46 76.04
CA GLY A 293 38.97 -8.83 77.14
C GLY A 293 37.46 -9.01 77.04
N ASP A 294 36.94 -10.03 77.72
CA ASP A 294 35.56 -10.16 78.21
C ASP A 294 35.71 -10.63 79.68
N PRO A 295 34.85 -10.27 80.67
CA PRO A 295 33.48 -9.77 80.50
C PRO A 295 33.12 -8.52 81.34
N ASP A 296 31.81 -8.22 81.33
CA ASP A 296 31.02 -7.41 82.28
C ASP A 296 31.25 -5.89 82.33
N ASN A 297 30.26 -5.14 81.80
CA ASN A 297 29.32 -4.38 82.64
C ASN A 297 28.21 -3.68 81.81
N SER A 298 26.96 -3.80 82.28
CA SER A 298 25.83 -2.90 81.98
C SER A 298 25.45 -2.16 83.28
N PRO A 299 24.55 -1.15 83.30
CA PRO A 299 23.95 -0.35 82.22
C PRO A 299 24.13 1.18 82.46
N LEU A 300 23.55 2.05 81.61
CA LEU A 300 22.55 3.09 82.01
C LEU A 300 22.37 4.23 80.99
N THR A 301 21.11 4.41 80.55
CA THR A 301 20.38 5.67 80.25
C THR A 301 21.06 6.87 79.58
N GLY A 302 20.48 7.36 78.48
CA GLY A 302 20.67 8.75 78.05
C GLY A 302 19.97 9.17 76.74
N GLY A 303 18.82 9.86 76.85
CA GLY A 303 18.40 10.91 75.91
C GLY A 303 17.98 10.53 74.48
N ALA A 304 16.68 10.54 74.21
CA ALA A 304 16.12 10.60 72.86
C ALA A 304 15.92 12.06 72.37
N VAL A 305 15.44 12.19 71.13
CA VAL A 305 14.94 13.40 70.45
C VAL A 305 15.99 14.30 69.78
N GLY A 306 16.29 13.99 68.51
CA GLY A 306 16.78 14.99 67.55
C GLY A 306 15.61 15.79 66.97
N LEU A 307 15.82 17.10 66.74
CA LEU A 307 14.78 18.01 66.25
C LEU A 307 14.58 17.96 64.72
N VAL A 308 13.36 18.34 64.35
CA VAL A 308 12.83 18.59 62.99
C VAL A 308 13.56 19.75 62.29
N GLY A 309 13.78 19.63 60.97
CA GLY A 309 14.17 20.73 60.07
C GLY A 309 14.00 20.32 58.59
N PRO A 310 13.36 21.12 57.70
CA PRO A 310 12.62 20.55 56.56
C PRO A 310 13.29 20.66 55.17
N SER A 311 12.67 19.94 54.22
CA SER A 311 12.94 19.95 52.78
C SER A 311 12.39 21.17 52.02
N THR A 312 12.84 21.32 50.76
CA THR A 312 12.33 22.18 49.65
C THR A 312 12.51 23.69 49.86
N VAL A 313 12.89 24.53 48.89
CA VAL A 313 12.41 24.74 47.51
C VAL A 313 13.48 25.51 46.69
N LEU A 314 13.69 25.18 45.41
CA LEU A 314 14.26 26.09 44.40
C LEU A 314 13.72 25.66 43.01
N LEU A 315 12.60 26.26 42.57
CA LEU A 315 12.47 27.41 41.65
C LEU A 315 12.78 27.14 40.17
N ALA A 316 11.79 27.46 39.33
CA ALA A 316 11.87 27.53 37.87
C ALA A 316 12.16 28.97 37.39
N LEU A 317 12.05 29.22 36.07
CA LEU A 317 12.23 30.49 35.32
C LEU A 317 13.72 30.79 34.98
N LEU A 318 14.15 31.21 33.78
CA LEU A 318 13.56 31.51 32.44
C LEU A 318 14.52 30.89 31.34
N VAL A 319 14.43 31.00 30.01
CA VAL A 319 13.98 32.05 29.06
C VAL A 319 13.63 31.39 27.71
N GLY A 320 12.56 31.86 27.06
CA GLY A 320 12.36 31.64 25.62
C GLY A 320 12.56 32.94 24.85
N LEU A 321 13.25 32.88 23.69
CA LEU A 321 13.19 33.84 22.57
C LEU A 321 14.31 33.52 21.54
N ARG A 322 13.98 32.88 20.41
CA ARG A 322 14.59 33.06 19.07
C ARG A 322 13.76 32.32 18.01
N ALA A 323 12.65 32.93 17.58
CA ALA A 323 11.76 32.40 16.55
C ALA A 323 11.49 33.43 15.44
N VAL A 324 12.56 34.00 14.84
CA VAL A 324 12.51 34.78 13.58
C VAL A 324 13.84 34.58 12.82
N SER A 325 13.94 33.59 11.92
CA SER A 325 15.05 33.53 10.93
C SER A 325 14.88 32.54 9.76
N THR A 326 13.78 31.78 9.64
CA THR A 326 13.65 30.67 8.65
C THR A 326 12.59 30.88 7.57
N MET A 327 12.05 32.09 7.43
CA MET A 327 10.99 32.44 6.46
C MET A 327 11.48 33.19 5.20
N LEU A 328 12.76 33.06 4.83
CA LEU A 328 13.36 33.71 3.64
C LEU A 328 14.28 32.80 2.82
N HIS A 329 14.11 31.47 2.90
CA HIS A 329 14.93 30.50 2.14
C HIS A 329 14.11 29.46 1.36
N TRP A 330 12.86 29.80 1.01
CA TRP A 330 11.96 28.88 0.30
C TRP A 330 11.02 29.62 -0.68
N ASN A 331 11.60 30.50 -1.52
CA ASN A 331 10.86 31.20 -2.58
C ASN A 331 11.78 31.62 -3.75
N GLY A 332 12.60 30.68 -4.25
CA GLY A 332 13.61 30.98 -5.29
C GLY A 332 14.01 29.82 -6.22
N GLN A 333 13.32 28.67 -6.15
CA GLN A 333 13.59 27.52 -7.01
C GLN A 333 12.29 26.78 -7.37
N LEU A 334 11.54 27.30 -8.36
CA LEU A 334 10.53 26.51 -9.10
C LEU A 334 10.08 27.18 -10.41
N THR A 335 10.97 27.93 -11.07
CA THR A 335 10.72 28.58 -12.37
C THR A 335 11.89 28.38 -13.33
N ASP A 336 12.38 27.15 -13.50
CA ASP A 336 13.18 26.80 -14.69
C ASP A 336 13.25 25.28 -14.93
N ARG A 337 12.28 24.74 -15.69
CA ARG A 337 12.42 23.48 -16.46
C ARG A 337 11.25 23.25 -17.42
N SER A 338 11.18 24.05 -18.48
CA SER A 338 10.23 23.87 -19.58
C SER A 338 10.85 24.22 -20.95
N SER A 339 11.96 23.57 -21.30
CA SER A 339 12.45 23.41 -22.68
C SER A 339 13.63 22.44 -22.74
N GLY A 340 13.64 21.51 -23.71
CA GLY A 340 14.84 20.72 -24.03
C GLY A 340 14.61 19.24 -24.39
N LEU A 341 14.29 19.01 -25.67
CA LEU A 341 14.41 17.76 -26.46
C LEU A 341 13.56 16.54 -26.01
#